data_AF-A0A3D9G1A4-F1
#
_entry.id   AF-A0A3D9G1A4-F1
#
_cell.length_a   1.000
_cell.length_b   1.000
_cell.length_c   1.000
_cell.angle_alpha   90.00
_cell.angle_beta   90.00
_cell.angle_gamma   90.00
#
_symmetry.space_group_name_H-M   'P 1'
#
loop_
_entity.id
_entity.type
_entity.pdbx_description
1 polymer ?
#
loop_
_entity_poly.entity_id
_entity_poly.type
_entity_poly.pdbx_seq_one_letter_code
_entity_poly.pdbx_strand_id
1 'polypeptide(L)'
;MNSSEIIEQIKIGLTKGYNQNLLLLSSYSDFIEQVREYLLTVNVAQQLLEWNKYHNYKIQLEYPILQFYNNAFLTHDLDVTDIFNMVLLQRQTGHSPTNKLNQKIDIAITREETDFQAFSQDRTICGIELKAINKTDNEIINDAKRMGSAMTLTDNISSNSIQYCFCGFLRRFDKCEELVTDTFIKTKIIQEQNRWDSTCANLSIEFPTLNFSVEKFDVVNTSLELIADIHNKMGSDFSEVANATGIIVGYILTISRK
;
A
#
# COMPACT_ATOMS: atom_id res chain seq x y z
N MET A 1 -8.12 8.64 -11.61
CA MET A 1 -7.25 7.49 -11.31
C MET A 1 -8.14 6.32 -10.99
N ASN A 2 -7.97 5.19 -11.66
CA ASN A 2 -8.77 3.99 -11.42
C ASN A 2 -8.07 3.14 -10.33
N SER A 3 -8.76 2.86 -9.22
CA SER A 3 -8.15 2.17 -8.08
C SER A 3 -7.74 0.74 -8.43
N SER A 4 -8.49 0.04 -9.28
CA SER A 4 -8.18 -1.35 -9.65
C SER A 4 -6.86 -1.46 -10.43
N GLU A 5 -6.56 -0.49 -11.28
CA GLU A 5 -5.28 -0.42 -12.02
C GLU A 5 -4.10 -0.22 -11.07
N ILE A 6 -4.24 0.66 -10.08
CA ILE A 6 -3.20 0.91 -9.07
C ILE A 6 -2.98 -0.34 -8.21
N ILE A 7 -4.07 -0.98 -7.75
CA ILE A 7 -4.01 -2.24 -7.00
C ILE A 7 -3.22 -3.29 -7.78
N GLU A 8 -3.50 -3.43 -9.08
CA GLU A 8 -2.79 -4.40 -9.92
C GLU A 8 -1.29 -4.10 -10.02
N GLN A 9 -0.90 -2.82 -10.19
CA GLN A 9 0.52 -2.44 -10.18
C GLN A 9 1.19 -2.72 -8.83
N ILE A 10 0.47 -2.50 -7.72
CA ILE A 10 0.97 -2.83 -6.38
C ILE A 10 1.19 -4.35 -6.25
N LYS A 11 0.25 -5.19 -6.69
CA LYS A 11 0.41 -6.65 -6.67
C LYS A 11 1.64 -7.09 -7.45
N ILE A 12 1.76 -6.65 -8.71
CA ILE A 12 2.89 -6.99 -9.58
C ILE A 12 4.21 -6.52 -8.92
N GLY A 13 4.23 -5.30 -8.39
CA GLY A 13 5.41 -4.72 -7.73
C GLY A 13 5.81 -5.48 -6.46
N LEU A 14 4.85 -5.84 -5.61
CA LEU A 14 5.10 -6.63 -4.40
C LEU A 14 5.65 -8.03 -4.73
N THR A 15 5.06 -8.72 -5.71
CA THR A 15 5.56 -10.03 -6.15
C THR A 15 6.96 -9.93 -6.74
N LYS A 16 7.24 -8.93 -7.57
CA LYS A 16 8.60 -8.67 -8.10
C LYS A 16 9.59 -8.34 -6.99
N GLY A 17 9.20 -7.51 -6.04
CA GLY A 17 10.05 -7.15 -4.89
C GLY A 17 10.40 -8.34 -4.01
N TYR A 18 9.44 -9.24 -3.77
CA TYR A 18 9.69 -10.50 -3.09
C TYR A 18 10.71 -11.38 -3.83
N ASN A 19 10.50 -11.60 -5.13
CA ASN A 19 11.37 -12.43 -5.96
C ASN A 19 12.79 -11.85 -6.10
N GLN A 20 12.92 -10.53 -6.21
CA GLN A 20 14.24 -9.89 -6.22
C GLN A 20 14.95 -9.99 -4.87
N ASN A 21 14.21 -9.93 -3.76
CA ASN A 21 14.79 -10.15 -2.44
C ASN A 21 15.33 -11.57 -2.28
N LEU A 22 14.61 -12.60 -2.77
CA LEU A 22 15.10 -13.98 -2.83
C LEU A 22 16.41 -14.09 -3.62
N LEU A 23 16.45 -13.48 -4.81
CA LEU A 23 17.64 -13.49 -5.67
C LEU A 23 18.85 -12.81 -5.00
N LEU A 24 18.64 -11.65 -4.37
CA LEU A 24 19.71 -10.90 -3.70
C LEU A 24 20.25 -11.63 -2.46
N LEU A 25 19.41 -12.39 -1.77
CA LEU A 25 19.84 -13.26 -0.68
C LEU A 25 20.56 -14.51 -1.17
N SER A 26 20.55 -14.79 -2.48
CA SER A 26 20.99 -16.07 -3.05
C SER A 26 20.31 -17.24 -2.33
N SER A 27 19.04 -17.07 -1.97
CA SER A 27 18.29 -18.06 -1.22
C SER A 27 18.02 -19.28 -2.09
N TYR A 28 18.27 -20.47 -1.55
CA TYR A 28 17.86 -21.74 -2.16
C TYR A 28 16.41 -22.11 -1.84
N SER A 29 15.79 -21.42 -0.87
CA SER A 29 14.37 -21.57 -0.54
C SER A 29 13.58 -20.39 -1.05
N ASP A 30 12.42 -20.67 -1.65
CA ASP A 30 11.44 -19.66 -2.07
C ASP A 30 10.66 -19.06 -0.88
N PHE A 31 10.85 -19.58 0.34
CA PHE A 31 10.11 -19.20 1.54
C PHE A 31 11.06 -18.60 2.58
N ILE A 32 11.13 -17.27 2.58
CA ILE A 32 11.97 -16.51 3.52
C ILE A 32 11.12 -15.71 4.51
N GLU A 33 11.66 -15.45 5.70
CA GLU A 33 10.97 -14.70 6.76
C GLU A 33 11.27 -13.21 6.75
N GLN A 34 12.18 -12.75 5.89
CA GLN A 34 12.63 -11.35 5.88
C GLN A 34 12.70 -10.80 4.46
N VAL A 35 11.97 -9.72 4.24
CA VAL A 35 11.99 -8.96 2.98
C VAL A 35 12.37 -7.53 3.30
N ARG A 36 13.34 -6.98 2.56
CA ARG A 36 13.69 -5.56 2.72
C ARG A 36 12.56 -4.69 2.17
N GLU A 37 11.93 -3.91 3.03
CA GLU A 37 10.80 -3.03 2.68
C GLU A 37 11.12 -2.10 1.50
N TYR A 38 12.32 -1.53 1.47
CA TYR A 38 12.77 -0.68 0.37
C TYR A 38 12.73 -1.38 -1.01
N LEU A 39 12.99 -2.69 -1.08
CA LEU A 39 12.87 -3.43 -2.34
C LEU A 39 11.42 -3.52 -2.81
N LEU A 40 10.47 -3.65 -1.89
CA LEU A 40 9.04 -3.61 -2.21
C LEU A 40 8.67 -2.22 -2.76
N THR A 41 9.08 -1.17 -2.07
CA THR A 41 8.84 0.23 -2.45
C THR A 41 9.36 0.57 -3.83
N VAL A 42 10.62 0.21 -4.13
CA VAL A 42 11.19 0.49 -5.45
C VAL A 42 10.49 -0.31 -6.56
N ASN A 43 10.16 -1.58 -6.33
CA ASN A 43 9.51 -2.40 -7.35
C ASN A 43 8.07 -1.94 -7.64
N VAL A 44 7.31 -1.58 -6.61
CA VAL A 44 5.97 -0.97 -6.79
C VAL A 44 6.08 0.36 -7.53
N ALA A 45 7.02 1.23 -7.16
CA ALA A 45 7.21 2.51 -7.86
C ALA A 45 7.58 2.31 -9.33
N GLN A 46 8.42 1.32 -9.66
CA GLN A 46 8.73 0.97 -11.05
C GLN A 46 7.49 0.53 -11.83
N GLN A 47 6.60 -0.28 -11.24
CA GLN A 47 5.34 -0.66 -11.91
C GLN A 47 4.41 0.54 -12.11
N LEU A 48 4.31 1.41 -11.09
CA LEU A 48 3.54 2.64 -11.20
C LEU A 48 4.11 3.61 -12.26
N LEU A 49 5.43 3.68 -12.43
CA LEU A 49 6.05 4.47 -13.49
C LEU A 49 5.72 3.92 -14.89
N GLU A 50 5.72 2.59 -15.05
CA GLU A 50 5.32 1.95 -16.31
C GLU A 50 3.84 2.22 -16.64
N TRP A 51 2.95 2.05 -15.66
CA TRP A 51 1.53 2.41 -15.79
C TRP A 51 1.36 3.90 -16.15
N ASN A 52 2.11 4.78 -15.49
CA ASN A 52 2.04 6.21 -15.68
C ASN A 52 2.53 6.70 -17.06
N LYS A 53 3.13 5.86 -17.91
CA LYS A 53 3.43 6.22 -19.31
C LYS A 53 2.18 6.60 -20.12
N TYR A 54 1.01 6.14 -19.69
CA TYR A 54 -0.29 6.43 -20.31
C TYR A 54 -1.11 7.45 -19.52
N HIS A 55 -0.53 8.05 -18.49
CA HIS A 55 -1.18 9.01 -17.60
C HIS A 55 -0.28 10.23 -17.38
N ASN A 56 -0.79 11.22 -16.65
CA ASN A 56 -0.05 12.45 -16.34
C ASN A 56 0.02 12.68 -14.83
N TYR A 57 0.52 11.67 -14.11
CA TYR A 57 0.81 11.76 -12.69
C TYR A 57 2.33 11.86 -12.44
N LYS A 58 2.71 12.23 -11.23
CA LYS A 58 4.09 12.17 -10.74
C LYS A 58 4.14 11.12 -9.63
N ILE A 59 5.06 10.16 -9.77
CA ILE A 59 5.28 9.10 -8.77
C ILE A 59 6.46 9.52 -7.91
N GLN A 60 6.23 9.76 -6.62
CA GLN A 60 7.23 10.28 -5.69
C GLN A 60 7.54 9.25 -4.61
N LEU A 61 8.79 8.83 -4.50
CA LEU A 61 9.28 7.96 -3.45
C LEU A 61 9.61 8.76 -2.20
N GLU A 62 9.43 8.15 -1.02
CA GLU A 62 9.78 8.74 0.26
C GLU A 62 9.21 10.17 0.41
N TYR A 63 7.93 10.31 0.07
CA TYR A 63 7.29 11.61 -0.01
C TYR A 63 7.09 12.19 1.40
N PRO A 64 7.61 13.40 1.72
CA PRO A 64 7.53 13.95 3.07
C PRO A 64 6.09 14.05 3.56
N ILE A 65 5.83 13.59 4.77
CA ILE A 65 4.47 13.55 5.30
C ILE A 65 3.84 14.95 5.35
N LEU A 66 4.63 15.97 5.68
CA LEU A 66 4.16 17.35 5.69
C LEU A 66 3.64 17.78 4.31
N GLN A 67 4.33 17.37 3.24
CA GLN A 67 3.90 17.64 1.88
C GLN A 67 2.68 16.80 1.50
N PHE A 68 2.61 15.54 1.92
CA PHE A 68 1.43 14.68 1.74
C PHE A 68 0.13 15.34 2.20
N TYR A 69 0.13 15.87 3.42
CA TYR A 69 -1.03 16.53 4.03
C TYR A 69 -1.31 17.91 3.41
N ASN A 70 -0.29 18.75 3.25
CA ASN A 70 -0.49 20.11 2.76
C ASN A 70 -0.89 20.16 1.28
N ASN A 71 -0.28 19.30 0.46
CA ASN A 71 -0.56 19.24 -0.97
C ASN A 71 -1.88 18.50 -1.27
N ALA A 72 -2.58 18.02 -0.25
CA ALA A 72 -3.96 17.56 -0.40
C ALA A 72 -4.94 18.72 -0.69
N PHE A 73 -4.52 19.98 -0.53
CA PHE A 73 -5.33 21.19 -0.70
C PHE A 73 -4.63 22.19 -1.61
N LEU A 74 -5.39 23.14 -2.16
CA LEU A 74 -4.81 24.31 -2.83
C LEU A 74 -4.03 25.14 -1.80
N THR A 75 -3.02 25.87 -2.26
CA THR A 75 -2.32 26.84 -1.41
C THR A 75 -3.13 28.13 -1.26
N HIS A 76 -3.81 28.54 -2.32
CA HIS A 76 -4.63 29.74 -2.40
C HIS A 76 -5.91 29.47 -3.19
N ASP A 77 -6.98 30.20 -2.88
CA ASP A 77 -8.18 30.25 -3.71
C ASP A 77 -8.70 31.70 -3.79
N LEU A 78 -9.54 32.00 -4.78
CA LEU A 78 -10.18 33.30 -4.93
C LEU A 78 -11.68 33.19 -4.66
N ASP A 79 -12.14 33.83 -3.59
CA ASP A 79 -13.56 34.04 -3.39
C ASP A 79 -14.00 35.26 -4.22
N VAL A 80 -14.68 34.98 -5.33
CA VAL A 80 -15.21 35.99 -6.24
C VAL A 80 -16.70 36.13 -6.00
N THR A 81 -17.06 37.15 -5.21
CA THR A 81 -18.47 37.50 -4.99
C THR A 81 -19.01 38.42 -6.08
N ASP A 82 -18.14 39.26 -6.68
CA ASP A 82 -18.39 40.09 -7.87
C ASP A 82 -17.05 40.44 -8.56
N ILE A 83 -17.06 40.85 -9.83
CA ILE A 83 -15.86 41.19 -10.62
C ILE A 83 -14.99 42.30 -10.01
N PHE A 84 -15.53 43.09 -9.08
CA PHE A 84 -14.82 44.13 -8.34
C PHE A 84 -14.43 43.71 -6.90
N ASN A 85 -14.96 42.59 -6.40
CA ASN A 85 -14.75 42.09 -5.05
C ASN A 85 -14.19 40.66 -5.09
N MET A 86 -12.86 40.57 -5.19
CA MET A 86 -12.12 39.32 -5.11
C MET A 86 -11.33 39.29 -3.80
N VAL A 87 -11.53 38.24 -3.00
CA VAL A 87 -10.75 38.01 -1.78
C VAL A 87 -9.84 36.81 -2.01
N LEU A 88 -8.53 37.02 -1.84
CA LEU A 88 -7.57 35.93 -1.82
C LEU A 88 -7.69 35.17 -0.50
N LEU A 89 -8.19 33.94 -0.58
CA LEU A 89 -8.21 33.03 0.54
C LEU A 89 -6.89 32.24 0.59
N GLN A 90 -6.39 32.06 1.80
CA GLN A 90 -5.21 31.23 2.06
C GLN A 90 -5.64 29.95 2.78
N ARG A 91 -4.94 28.86 2.45
CA ARG A 91 -5.07 27.58 3.15
C ARG A 91 -4.90 27.76 4.65
N GLN A 92 -5.68 27.01 5.43
CA GLN A 92 -5.46 26.93 6.86
C GLN A 92 -4.07 26.37 7.18
N THR A 93 -3.42 26.96 8.19
CA THR A 93 -2.19 26.41 8.75
C THR A 93 -2.52 25.24 9.67
N GLY A 94 -1.66 24.21 9.71
CA GLY A 94 -1.77 23.14 10.70
C GLY A 94 -2.38 21.82 10.21
N HIS A 95 -2.47 21.60 8.89
CA HIS A 95 -2.93 20.32 8.34
C HIS A 95 -2.05 19.12 8.69
N SER A 96 -0.80 19.32 9.13
CA SER A 96 0.05 18.22 9.58
C SER A 96 -0.38 17.74 10.97
N PRO A 97 -0.81 16.49 11.14
CA PRO A 97 -1.21 15.96 12.45
C PRO A 97 -0.02 15.59 13.33
N THR A 98 1.22 15.70 12.83
CA THR A 98 2.40 15.26 13.57
C THR A 98 3.40 16.39 13.76
N ASN A 99 3.95 16.49 14.98
CA ASN A 99 5.17 17.23 15.28
C ASN A 99 6.42 16.52 14.71
N LYS A 100 6.25 15.41 13.97
CA LYS A 100 7.32 14.57 13.44
C LYS A 100 7.55 14.90 11.96
N LEU A 101 8.15 16.06 11.74
CA LEU A 101 8.42 16.63 10.40
C LEU A 101 9.26 15.72 9.48
N ASN A 102 9.95 14.71 10.03
CA ASN A 102 10.85 13.82 9.30
C ASN A 102 10.19 12.52 8.81
N GLN A 103 8.90 12.29 9.07
CA GLN A 103 8.22 11.11 8.54
C GLN A 103 7.94 11.24 7.05
N LYS A 104 7.82 10.11 6.38
CA LYS A 104 7.61 10.01 4.94
C LYS A 104 6.53 8.96 4.65
N ILE A 105 5.85 9.12 3.52
CA ILE A 105 5.02 8.10 2.87
C ILE A 105 5.90 7.38 1.85
N ASP A 106 5.83 6.06 1.80
CA ASP A 106 6.71 5.28 0.91
C ASP A 106 6.58 5.72 -0.55
N ILE A 107 5.34 5.86 -1.04
CA ILE A 107 5.05 6.36 -2.38
C ILE A 107 3.84 7.29 -2.33
N ALA A 108 3.97 8.47 -2.94
CA ALA A 108 2.84 9.35 -3.24
C ALA A 108 2.65 9.48 -4.75
N ILE A 109 1.39 9.50 -5.17
CA ILE A 109 1.01 9.87 -6.53
C ILE A 109 0.47 11.29 -6.48
N THR A 110 1.13 12.22 -7.16
CA THR A 110 0.69 13.60 -7.27
C THR A 110 0.30 13.95 -8.70
N ARG A 111 -0.47 15.02 -8.85
CA ARG A 111 -0.82 15.58 -10.15
C ARG A 111 -0.58 17.07 -10.12
N GLU A 112 0.04 17.59 -11.16
CA GLU A 112 0.18 19.04 -11.32
C GLU A 112 -1.19 19.63 -11.67
N GLU A 113 -1.63 20.61 -10.88
CA GLU A 113 -2.86 21.34 -11.10
C GLU A 113 -2.52 22.82 -11.28
N THR A 114 -3.03 23.42 -12.36
CA THR A 114 -2.79 24.82 -12.67
C THR A 114 -3.87 25.65 -12.01
N ASP A 115 -3.49 26.49 -11.05
CA ASP A 115 -4.42 27.43 -10.43
C ASP A 115 -4.72 28.60 -11.38
N PHE A 116 -5.80 29.33 -11.08
CA PHE A 116 -6.30 30.51 -11.81
C PHE A 116 -5.27 31.63 -12.06
N GLN A 117 -4.07 31.56 -11.47
CA GLN A 117 -3.01 32.56 -11.61
C GLN A 117 -1.71 32.02 -12.24
N ALA A 118 -1.77 30.91 -12.99
CA ALA A 118 -0.61 30.29 -13.63
C ALA A 118 0.49 29.78 -12.66
N PHE A 119 0.18 29.70 -11.36
CA PHE A 119 0.99 28.93 -10.42
C PHE A 119 0.56 27.46 -10.54
N SER A 120 1.48 26.61 -10.95
CA SER A 120 1.25 25.18 -10.87
C SER A 120 1.64 24.66 -9.49
N GLN A 121 0.79 23.82 -8.92
CA GLN A 121 1.09 23.12 -7.68
C GLN A 121 0.81 21.65 -7.84
N ASP A 122 1.63 20.82 -7.20
CA ASP A 122 1.37 19.39 -7.14
C ASP A 122 0.31 19.12 -6.08
N ARG A 123 -0.79 18.48 -6.49
CA ARG A 123 -1.84 17.97 -5.62
C ARG A 123 -1.59 16.50 -5.28
N THR A 124 -1.63 16.14 -4.01
CA THR A 124 -1.59 14.74 -3.57
C THR A 124 -2.89 14.05 -3.95
N ILE A 125 -2.81 12.96 -4.72
CA ILE A 125 -3.97 12.17 -5.16
C ILE A 125 -4.01 10.81 -4.47
N CYS A 126 -2.84 10.20 -4.23
CA CYS A 126 -2.72 8.87 -3.62
C CYS A 126 -1.58 8.80 -2.61
N GLY A 127 -1.79 8.07 -1.52
CA GLY A 127 -0.71 7.57 -0.66
C GLY A 127 -0.60 6.05 -0.74
N ILE A 128 0.62 5.52 -0.71
CA ILE A 128 0.89 4.09 -0.66
C ILE A 128 1.95 3.85 0.40
N GLU A 129 1.63 2.97 1.34
CA GLU A 129 2.50 2.46 2.39
C GLU A 129 2.72 0.97 2.15
N LEU A 130 3.97 0.53 2.22
CA LEU A 130 4.32 -0.87 2.04
C LEU A 130 5.01 -1.40 3.29
N LYS A 131 4.68 -2.63 3.66
CA LYS A 131 5.30 -3.29 4.81
C LYS A 131 6.00 -4.57 4.40
N ALA A 132 7.18 -4.75 4.98
CA ALA A 132 7.89 -6.01 4.92
C ALA A 132 7.02 -7.19 5.42
N ILE A 133 7.50 -8.39 5.14
CA ILE A 133 6.81 -9.62 5.54
C ILE A 133 6.66 -9.70 7.06
N ASN A 134 5.48 -10.17 7.50
CA ASN A 134 5.16 -10.44 8.91
C ASN A 134 5.29 -9.25 9.88
N LYS A 135 5.12 -8.02 9.37
CA LYS A 135 4.98 -6.82 10.22
C LYS A 135 3.75 -6.88 11.12
N THR A 136 3.82 -6.26 12.29
CA THR A 136 2.72 -6.35 13.25
C THR A 136 1.46 -5.66 12.72
N ASP A 137 0.28 -6.17 13.06
CA ASP A 137 -0.99 -5.54 12.67
C ASP A 137 -1.07 -4.10 13.14
N ASN A 138 -0.56 -3.80 14.33
CA ASN A 138 -0.55 -2.45 14.87
C ASN A 138 0.23 -1.47 14.00
N GLU A 139 1.36 -1.88 13.42
CA GLU A 139 2.11 -1.05 12.47
C GLU A 139 1.25 -0.73 11.23
N ILE A 140 0.65 -1.76 10.62
CA ILE A 140 -0.20 -1.61 9.42
C ILE A 140 -1.44 -0.75 9.72
N ILE A 141 -2.10 -0.98 10.85
CA ILE A 141 -3.27 -0.23 11.30
C ILE A 141 -2.90 1.22 11.57
N ASN A 142 -1.75 1.49 12.20
CA ASN A 142 -1.32 2.86 12.47
C ASN A 142 -1.08 3.65 11.17
N ASP A 143 -0.49 3.03 10.16
CA ASP A 143 -0.30 3.68 8.86
C ASP A 143 -1.61 3.87 8.11
N ALA A 144 -2.54 2.89 8.17
CA ALA A 144 -3.88 3.04 7.63
C ALA A 144 -4.64 4.19 8.32
N LYS A 145 -4.57 4.29 9.65
CA LYS A 145 -5.16 5.40 10.42
C LYS A 145 -4.56 6.73 10.02
N ARG A 146 -3.24 6.81 9.89
CA ARG A 146 -2.52 8.03 9.48
C ARG A 146 -3.01 8.51 8.11
N MET A 147 -3.08 7.61 7.14
CA MET A 147 -3.61 7.93 5.80
C MET A 147 -5.11 8.27 5.84
N GLY A 148 -5.91 7.56 6.64
CA GLY A 148 -7.32 7.89 6.87
C GLY A 148 -7.50 9.30 7.43
N SER A 149 -6.73 9.68 8.45
CA SER A 149 -6.73 11.04 9.01
C SER A 149 -6.42 12.08 7.94
N ALA A 150 -5.43 11.84 7.07
CA ALA A 150 -5.10 12.74 5.97
C ALA A 150 -6.28 12.93 5.02
N MET A 151 -7.02 11.86 4.70
CA MET A 151 -8.19 11.92 3.81
C MET A 151 -9.39 12.63 4.46
N THR A 152 -9.54 12.55 5.79
CA THR A 152 -10.66 13.23 6.49
C THR A 152 -10.44 14.71 6.75
N LEU A 153 -9.24 15.24 6.53
CA LEU A 153 -9.00 16.66 6.71
C LEU A 153 -9.87 17.50 5.78
N THR A 154 -10.30 18.62 6.32
CA THR A 154 -11.04 19.65 5.62
C THR A 154 -10.26 20.96 5.68
N ASP A 155 -10.50 21.81 4.70
CA ASP A 155 -9.92 23.14 4.62
C ASP A 155 -11.02 24.11 4.17
N ASN A 156 -10.83 25.40 4.41
CA ASN A 156 -11.78 26.45 4.07
C ASN A 156 -11.72 26.90 2.61
N ILE A 157 -10.66 26.56 1.87
CA ILE A 157 -10.45 27.04 0.49
C ILE A 157 -10.58 25.96 -0.57
N SER A 158 -10.41 24.68 -0.23
CA SER A 158 -10.59 23.62 -1.22
C SER A 158 -10.96 22.29 -0.59
N SER A 159 -11.59 21.43 -1.38
CA SER A 159 -11.76 20.04 -1.01
C SER A 159 -10.42 19.30 -1.06
N ASN A 160 -10.29 18.31 -0.20
CA ASN A 160 -9.12 17.44 -0.14
C ASN A 160 -9.04 16.55 -1.39
N SER A 161 -7.90 16.57 -2.08
CA SER A 161 -7.70 15.86 -3.37
C SER A 161 -7.35 14.39 -3.22
N ILE A 162 -7.01 13.91 -2.01
CA ILE A 162 -6.63 12.51 -1.83
C ILE A 162 -7.88 11.64 -2.10
N GLN A 163 -7.77 10.79 -3.12
CA GLN A 163 -8.85 9.92 -3.59
C GLN A 163 -8.77 8.54 -2.95
N TYR A 164 -7.56 7.99 -2.92
CA TYR A 164 -7.29 6.64 -2.43
C TYR A 164 -5.99 6.61 -1.62
N CYS A 165 -5.94 5.70 -0.65
CA CYS A 165 -4.70 5.32 0.01
C CYS A 165 -4.61 3.80 0.08
N PHE A 166 -3.39 3.26 0.04
CA PHE A 166 -3.15 1.81 0.03
C PHE A 166 -2.11 1.42 1.07
N CYS A 167 -2.38 0.38 1.86
CA CYS A 167 -1.36 -0.33 2.63
C CYS A 167 -1.13 -1.71 1.99
N GLY A 168 0.02 -1.93 1.36
CA GLY A 168 0.44 -3.22 0.83
C GLY A 168 1.35 -3.96 1.81
N PHE A 169 1.11 -5.24 2.08
CA PHE A 169 1.95 -6.01 2.99
C PHE A 169 1.96 -7.51 2.68
N LEU A 170 2.99 -8.21 3.15
CA LEU A 170 3.18 -9.63 2.93
C LEU A 170 3.02 -10.43 4.24
N ARG A 171 2.50 -11.65 4.13
CA ARG A 171 2.37 -12.61 5.23
C ARG A 171 2.95 -13.96 4.82
N ARG A 172 3.76 -14.54 5.70
CA ARG A 172 4.12 -15.96 5.70
C ARG A 172 3.42 -16.64 6.86
N PHE A 173 2.72 -17.74 6.59
CA PHE A 173 1.93 -18.42 7.62
C PHE A 173 2.53 -19.74 8.10
N ASP A 174 3.34 -20.39 7.28
CA ASP A 174 4.10 -21.57 7.66
C ASP A 174 5.30 -21.21 8.53
N LYS A 175 5.75 -22.18 9.33
CA LYS A 175 7.04 -22.11 10.01
C LYS A 175 8.08 -22.85 9.17
N CYS A 176 9.35 -22.44 9.29
CA CYS A 176 10.45 -23.23 8.75
C CYS A 176 10.32 -24.69 9.22
N GLU A 177 10.48 -25.64 8.29
CA GLU A 177 10.40 -27.10 8.51
C GLU A 177 8.97 -27.69 8.72
N GLU A 178 7.91 -26.91 8.49
CA GLU A 178 6.52 -27.43 8.47
C GLU A 178 6.12 -27.87 7.06
N LEU A 179 5.51 -29.05 6.93
CA LEU A 179 4.89 -29.47 5.67
C LEU A 179 3.57 -28.72 5.47
N VAL A 180 3.48 -27.98 4.37
CA VAL A 180 2.30 -27.19 4.05
C VAL A 180 1.39 -27.96 3.08
N THR A 181 0.15 -28.21 3.49
CA THR A 181 -0.88 -28.85 2.65
C THR A 181 -1.82 -27.82 2.04
N ASP A 182 -2.53 -28.17 0.97
CA ASP A 182 -3.58 -27.34 0.38
C ASP A 182 -4.64 -26.90 1.41
N THR A 183 -5.02 -27.81 2.31
CA THR A 183 -6.01 -27.53 3.36
C THR A 183 -5.48 -26.52 4.37
N PHE A 184 -4.21 -26.63 4.74
CA PHE A 184 -3.54 -25.66 5.62
C PHE A 184 -3.53 -24.26 4.97
N ILE A 185 -3.11 -24.17 3.70
CA ILE A 185 -3.05 -22.92 2.93
C ILE A 185 -4.41 -22.22 2.95
N LYS A 186 -5.46 -22.92 2.50
CA LYS A 186 -6.83 -22.36 2.44
C LYS A 186 -7.30 -21.89 3.80
N THR A 187 -7.07 -22.68 4.85
CA THR A 187 -7.51 -22.35 6.22
C THR A 187 -6.84 -21.07 6.73
N LYS A 188 -5.52 -20.95 6.58
CA LYS A 188 -4.76 -19.77 7.03
C LYS A 188 -5.17 -18.51 6.29
N ILE A 189 -5.32 -18.60 4.97
CA ILE A 189 -5.74 -17.47 4.14
C ILE A 189 -7.12 -16.95 4.54
N ILE A 190 -8.08 -17.86 4.76
CA ILE A 190 -9.44 -17.49 5.17
C ILE A 190 -9.44 -16.84 6.56
N GLN A 191 -8.71 -17.41 7.52
CA GLN A 191 -8.61 -16.87 8.87
C GLN A 191 -8.04 -15.44 8.87
N GLU A 192 -6.95 -15.22 8.13
CA GLU A 192 -6.32 -13.90 8.05
C GLU A 192 -7.22 -12.91 7.28
N GLN A 193 -7.89 -13.33 6.20
CA GLN A 193 -8.86 -12.47 5.49
C GLN A 193 -9.97 -12.00 6.44
N ASN A 194 -10.61 -12.91 7.18
CA ASN A 194 -11.70 -12.56 8.11
C ASN A 194 -11.23 -11.58 9.19
N ARG A 195 -9.97 -11.72 9.64
CA ARG A 195 -9.35 -10.81 10.61
C ARG A 195 -9.17 -9.40 10.03
N TRP A 196 -8.67 -9.29 8.80
CA TRP A 196 -8.53 -7.99 8.14
C TRP A 196 -9.86 -7.37 7.73
N ASP A 197 -10.85 -8.17 7.33
CA ASP A 197 -12.22 -7.69 7.07
C ASP A 197 -12.81 -7.08 8.35
N SER A 198 -12.64 -7.77 9.49
CA SER A 198 -13.06 -7.26 10.81
C SER A 198 -12.32 -5.97 11.19
N THR A 199 -11.03 -5.89 10.86
CA THR A 199 -10.21 -4.69 11.11
C THR A 199 -10.66 -3.51 10.23
N CYS A 200 -10.95 -3.74 8.96
CA CYS A 200 -11.49 -2.73 8.05
C CYS A 200 -12.87 -2.23 8.49
N ALA A 201 -13.72 -3.13 9.02
CA ALA A 201 -15.00 -2.75 9.60
C ALA A 201 -14.82 -1.81 10.80
N ASN A 202 -13.89 -2.11 11.71
CA ASN A 202 -13.58 -1.25 12.85
C ASN A 202 -13.03 0.12 12.41
N LEU A 203 -12.13 0.15 11.44
CA LEU A 203 -11.60 1.40 10.87
C LEU A 203 -12.71 2.24 10.19
N SER A 204 -13.67 1.58 9.52
CA SER A 204 -14.81 2.27 8.89
C SER A 204 -15.77 2.89 9.92
N ILE A 205 -15.81 2.38 11.16
CA ILE A 205 -16.55 2.99 12.27
C ILE A 205 -15.81 4.24 12.78
N GLU A 206 -14.48 4.15 12.91
CA GLU A 206 -13.62 5.26 13.37
C GLU A 206 -13.59 6.42 12.36
N PHE A 207 -13.60 6.11 11.05
CA PHE A 207 -13.58 7.08 9.96
C PHE A 207 -14.87 6.97 9.12
N PRO A 208 -16.00 7.54 9.59
CA PRO A 208 -17.31 7.29 9.00
C PRO A 208 -17.47 7.80 7.57
N THR A 209 -16.62 8.73 7.10
CA THR A 209 -16.63 9.26 5.73
C THR A 209 -15.77 8.47 4.75
N LEU A 210 -15.11 7.41 5.21
CA LEU A 210 -14.22 6.58 4.41
C LEU A 210 -14.71 5.13 4.35
N ASN A 211 -14.36 4.44 3.27
CA ASN A 211 -14.50 3.00 3.10
C ASN A 211 -13.12 2.35 3.24
N PHE A 212 -13.06 1.28 4.03
CA PHE A 212 -11.89 0.42 4.14
C PHE A 212 -12.23 -0.96 3.58
N SER A 213 -11.39 -1.48 2.70
CA SER A 213 -11.49 -2.84 2.19
C SER A 213 -10.10 -3.48 2.15
N VAL A 214 -10.06 -4.81 2.12
CA VAL A 214 -8.82 -5.55 1.98
C VAL A 214 -8.97 -6.66 0.95
N GLU A 215 -8.03 -6.72 0.04
CA GLU A 215 -7.94 -7.79 -0.94
C GLU A 215 -6.64 -8.57 -0.75
N LYS A 216 -6.71 -9.88 -0.93
CA LYS A 216 -5.55 -10.77 -0.94
C LYS A 216 -5.15 -11.15 -2.36
N PHE A 217 -3.88 -11.50 -2.54
CA PHE A 217 -3.35 -12.07 -3.77
C PHE A 217 -2.22 -13.04 -3.46
N ASP A 218 -2.03 -14.02 -4.33
CA ASP A 218 -0.99 -15.03 -4.16
C ASP A 218 0.36 -14.48 -4.63
N VAL A 219 1.39 -14.67 -3.81
CA VAL A 219 2.78 -14.34 -4.16
C VAL A 219 3.53 -15.62 -4.53
N VAL A 220 3.65 -16.54 -3.57
CA VAL A 220 4.21 -17.88 -3.79
C VAL A 220 3.52 -18.84 -2.82
N ASN A 221 2.84 -19.86 -3.35
CA ASN A 221 2.17 -20.88 -2.55
C ASN A 221 2.49 -22.26 -3.14
N THR A 222 3.18 -23.09 -2.37
CA THR A 222 3.52 -24.45 -2.79
C THR A 222 3.07 -25.43 -1.71
N SER A 223 2.11 -26.29 -2.06
CA SER A 223 1.64 -27.35 -1.18
C SER A 223 2.37 -28.66 -1.43
N LEU A 224 2.34 -29.54 -0.44
CA LEU A 224 2.86 -30.89 -0.53
C LEU A 224 2.23 -31.64 -1.70
N GLU A 225 0.91 -31.50 -1.89
CA GLU A 225 0.18 -32.15 -2.97
C GLU A 225 0.71 -31.79 -4.37
N LEU A 226 1.29 -30.60 -4.55
CA LEU A 226 1.88 -30.17 -5.82
C LEU A 226 3.26 -30.79 -6.10
N ILE A 227 4.01 -31.16 -5.06
CA ILE A 227 5.42 -31.55 -5.19
C ILE A 227 5.71 -32.99 -4.73
N ALA A 228 4.74 -33.67 -4.12
CA ALA A 228 4.92 -35.00 -3.53
C ALA A 228 5.48 -36.01 -4.54
N ASP A 229 4.95 -36.05 -5.76
CA ASP A 229 5.40 -36.98 -6.81
C ASP A 229 6.83 -36.69 -7.29
N ILE A 230 7.25 -35.43 -7.23
CA ILE A 230 8.58 -34.99 -7.65
C ILE A 230 9.61 -35.46 -6.61
N HIS A 231 9.34 -35.19 -5.33
CA HIS A 231 10.24 -35.58 -4.24
C HIS A 231 10.28 -37.09 -4.01
N ASN A 232 9.15 -37.79 -4.17
CA ASN A 232 9.10 -39.26 -4.11
C ASN A 232 10.01 -39.92 -5.16
N LYS A 233 10.12 -39.31 -6.35
CA LYS A 233 11.03 -39.79 -7.41
C LYS A 233 12.50 -39.47 -7.14
N MET A 234 12.76 -38.37 -6.43
CA MET A 234 14.12 -37.94 -6.10
C MET A 234 14.68 -38.59 -4.82
N GLY A 235 13.85 -39.28 -4.03
CA GLY A 235 14.27 -39.86 -2.76
C GLY A 235 14.62 -38.80 -1.71
N SER A 236 14.01 -37.62 -1.82
CA SER A 236 14.22 -36.50 -0.92
C SER A 236 13.88 -36.85 0.53
N ASP A 237 14.60 -36.25 1.46
CA ASP A 237 14.26 -36.33 2.88
C ASP A 237 13.15 -35.34 3.26
N PHE A 238 12.64 -35.49 4.49
CA PHE A 238 11.55 -34.63 5.00
C PHE A 238 11.91 -33.15 4.99
N SER A 239 13.16 -32.80 5.31
CA SER A 239 13.62 -31.42 5.39
C SER A 239 13.66 -30.76 4.01
N GLU A 240 14.08 -31.49 2.98
CA GLU A 240 14.01 -31.04 1.59
C GLU A 240 12.57 -30.76 1.14
N VAL A 241 11.64 -31.67 1.46
CA VAL A 241 10.22 -31.49 1.13
C VAL A 241 9.63 -30.29 1.87
N ALA A 242 9.91 -30.15 3.17
CA ALA A 242 9.41 -29.04 3.98
C ALA A 242 9.92 -27.69 3.49
N ASN A 243 11.18 -27.60 3.04
CA ASN A 243 11.74 -26.38 2.46
C ASN A 243 11.16 -25.99 1.10
N ALA A 244 10.56 -26.95 0.39
CA ALA A 244 9.92 -26.76 -0.90
C ALA A 244 8.42 -26.48 -0.80
N THR A 245 7.82 -26.65 0.39
CA THR A 245 6.43 -26.25 0.66
C THR A 245 6.37 -24.95 1.46
N GLY A 246 5.36 -24.12 1.25
CA GLY A 246 5.24 -22.85 1.95
C GLY A 246 4.12 -21.96 1.41
N ILE A 247 3.85 -20.87 2.12
CA ILE A 247 2.77 -19.95 1.81
C ILE A 247 3.19 -18.50 2.05
N ILE A 248 3.22 -17.72 0.98
CA ILE A 248 3.44 -16.26 0.97
C ILE A 248 2.27 -15.61 0.26
N VAL A 249 1.54 -14.80 1.02
CA VAL A 249 0.33 -14.12 0.55
C VAL A 249 0.51 -12.63 0.72
N GLY A 250 0.13 -11.89 -0.30
CA GLY A 250 0.07 -10.44 -0.26
C GLY A 250 -1.33 -9.95 0.07
N TYR A 251 -1.40 -8.83 0.77
CA TYR A 251 -2.64 -8.13 1.10
C TYR A 251 -2.51 -6.66 0.73
N ILE A 252 -3.62 -6.09 0.26
CA ILE A 252 -3.73 -4.66 -0.04
C ILE A 252 -4.97 -4.15 0.68
N LEU A 253 -4.75 -3.38 1.74
CA LEU A 253 -5.80 -2.59 2.39
C LEU A 253 -5.98 -1.30 1.59
N THR A 254 -7.20 -1.05 1.13
CA THR A 254 -7.60 0.12 0.36
C THR A 254 -8.45 1.04 1.22
N ILE A 255 -8.12 2.33 1.21
CA ILE A 255 -8.89 3.40 1.84
C ILE A 255 -9.43 4.28 0.72
N SER A 256 -10.74 4.51 0.70
CA SER A 256 -11.40 5.36 -0.30
C SER A 256 -12.45 6.25 0.35
N ARG A 257 -12.83 7.34 -0.30
CA ARG A 257 -13.97 8.16 0.15
C ARG A 257 -15.29 7.44 -0.13
N LYS A 258 -16.29 7.69 0.72
CA LYS A 258 -17.70 7.32 0.48
C LYS A 258 -18.36 8.25 -0.52
#